data_AF-A0A835DXU8-F1
#
_entry.id   AF-A0A835DXU8-F1
#
_cell.length_a   1.000
_cell.length_b   1.000
_cell.length_c   1.000
_cell.angle_alpha   90.00
_cell.angle_beta   90.00
_cell.angle_gamma   90.00
#
_symmetry.space_group_name_H-M   'P 1'
#
loop_
_entity.id
_entity.type
_entity.pdbx_description
1 polymer ?
#
loop_
_entity_poly.entity_id
_entity_poly.type
_entity_poly.pdbx_seq_one_letter_code
_entity_poly.pdbx_strand_id
1 'polypeptide(L)'
;MRWWHNLAAVGALLAALAAAAALTVAGLRSTTSDSKRGHPSPRRPPLRFGPGGSFKVALFADLHYGENAWTDWGPAQDAGSDRVMAAVLDAEKPGPVCSPACSPPRSALLVLLILVCRCCCCVHFHEPCRIPELIFWHIPSTAYVKVAPKAKSEIRKPCVGSINKEDVAPQAAEWGMMDALAKRPSVKAIFVGHNHGLDWCCPYEKMWLCFARHTGCGGYGNWPRGASIIQITENPFSTVSWIRMENGTKHSDVTLSS
;
A
#
# COMPACT_ATOMS: atom_id res chain seq x y z
N MET A 1 -46.61 9.97 47.28
CA MET A 1 -47.61 10.62 46.38
C MET A 1 -47.04 11.94 45.89
N ARG A 2 -47.43 12.36 44.67
CA ARG A 2 -46.91 13.49 43.85
C ARG A 2 -45.76 13.14 42.88
N TRP A 3 -46.10 12.40 41.82
CA TRP A 3 -45.30 12.23 40.59
C TRP A 3 -46.16 12.36 39.31
N TRP A 4 -47.26 13.12 39.35
CA TRP A 4 -48.33 13.05 38.33
C TRP A 4 -48.80 14.40 37.78
N HIS A 5 -47.96 15.44 37.71
CA HIS A 5 -48.38 16.74 37.15
C HIS A 5 -47.58 17.28 35.96
N ASN A 6 -46.53 16.61 35.48
CA ASN A 6 -45.70 17.17 34.38
C ASN A 6 -45.69 16.36 33.08
N LEU A 7 -46.50 15.30 32.94
CA LEU A 7 -46.55 14.49 31.71
C LEU A 7 -47.54 15.01 30.66
N ALA A 8 -48.47 15.92 31.03
CA ALA A 8 -49.46 16.46 30.09
C ALA A 8 -48.92 17.62 29.22
N ALA A 9 -47.89 18.34 29.68
CA ALA A 9 -47.36 19.52 28.97
C ALA A 9 -46.33 19.17 27.87
N VAL A 10 -45.70 17.99 27.93
CA VAL A 10 -44.69 17.57 26.94
C VAL A 10 -45.33 16.92 25.70
N GLY A 11 -46.53 16.34 25.85
CA GLY A 11 -47.27 15.71 24.75
C GLY A 11 -47.84 16.69 23.72
N ALA A 12 -48.13 17.92 24.11
CA ALA A 12 -48.71 18.93 23.21
C ALA A 12 -47.69 19.57 22.26
N LEU A 13 -46.38 19.53 22.59
CA LEU A 13 -45.34 20.13 21.76
C LEU A 13 -44.85 19.21 20.62
N LEU A 14 -45.03 17.89 20.78
CA LEU A 14 -44.63 16.90 19.77
C LEU A 14 -45.64 16.73 18.63
N ALA A 15 -46.91 17.11 18.82
CA ALA A 15 -47.93 17.04 17.77
C ALA A 15 -47.86 18.22 16.77
N ALA A 16 -47.27 19.36 17.16
CA ALA A 16 -47.21 20.56 16.30
C ALA A 16 -46.05 20.54 15.28
N LEU A 17 -45.00 19.75 15.49
CA LEU A 17 -43.86 19.64 14.57
C LEU A 17 -44.08 18.64 13.41
N ALA A 18 -45.02 17.70 13.55
CA ALA A 18 -45.33 16.74 12.50
C ALA A 18 -46.18 17.32 11.34
N ALA A 19 -46.90 18.43 11.57
CA ALA A 19 -47.75 19.05 10.56
C ALA A 19 -47.00 20.03 9.62
N ALA A 20 -45.78 20.44 9.95
CA ALA A 20 -44.98 21.35 9.12
C ALA A 20 -44.13 20.65 8.03
N ALA A 21 -44.01 19.33 8.08
CA ALA A 21 -43.20 18.56 7.12
C ALA A 21 -44.01 18.01 5.92
N ALA A 22 -45.35 18.17 5.90
CA ALA A 22 -46.21 17.55 4.90
C ALA A 22 -46.65 18.48 3.73
N LEU A 23 -46.30 19.76 3.74
CA LEU A 23 -46.58 20.69 2.63
C LEU A 23 -45.29 21.34 2.12
N THR A 24 -44.63 20.67 1.19
CA THR A 24 -43.87 21.27 0.06
C THR A 24 -43.35 20.20 -0.92
N VAL A 25 -43.98 19.02 -0.96
CA VAL A 25 -43.83 18.05 -2.07
C VAL A 25 -44.84 18.42 -3.17
N ALA A 26 -44.73 19.62 -3.73
CA ALA A 26 -45.47 20.01 -4.94
C ALA A 26 -44.94 21.34 -5.47
N GLY A 27 -44.06 21.27 -6.46
CA GLY A 27 -43.76 22.43 -7.31
C GLY A 27 -42.29 22.83 -7.34
N LEU A 28 -41.50 22.12 -8.14
CA LEU A 28 -40.54 22.70 -9.08
C LEU A 28 -40.07 21.58 -10.01
N ARG A 29 -40.70 21.50 -11.19
CA ARG A 29 -40.24 20.69 -12.31
C ARG A 29 -38.86 21.21 -12.73
N SER A 30 -37.82 20.45 -12.47
CA SER A 30 -36.51 20.68 -13.08
C SER A 30 -36.55 20.16 -14.51
N THR A 31 -36.45 21.07 -15.46
CA THR A 31 -36.23 20.81 -16.88
C THR A 31 -35.01 19.91 -17.04
N THR A 32 -35.16 18.87 -17.85
CA THR A 32 -34.11 17.94 -18.28
C THR A 32 -32.86 18.72 -18.72
N SER A 33 -31.84 18.74 -17.86
CA SER A 33 -30.48 19.07 -18.28
C SER A 33 -29.97 17.91 -19.12
N ASP A 34 -29.87 18.19 -20.42
CA ASP A 34 -29.19 17.39 -21.42
C ASP A 34 -27.93 16.72 -20.86
N SER A 35 -27.92 15.39 -20.88
CA SER A 35 -26.77 14.59 -20.51
C SER A 35 -25.68 14.88 -21.53
N LYS A 36 -24.70 15.74 -21.16
CA LYS A 36 -23.41 15.76 -21.83
C LYS A 36 -22.84 14.34 -21.74
N ARG A 37 -22.99 13.63 -22.85
CA ARG A 37 -22.42 12.31 -23.13
C ARG A 37 -20.93 12.40 -22.87
N GLY A 38 -20.50 11.97 -21.69
CA GLY A 38 -19.09 11.93 -21.32
C GLY A 38 -18.34 11.16 -22.39
N HIS A 39 -17.33 11.79 -22.98
CA HIS A 39 -16.41 11.12 -23.88
C HIS A 39 -15.83 9.91 -23.12
N PRO A 40 -15.93 8.67 -23.64
CA PRO A 40 -15.34 7.53 -22.96
C PRO A 40 -13.84 7.79 -22.85
N SER A 41 -13.34 7.89 -21.62
CA SER A 41 -11.92 8.00 -21.39
C SER A 41 -11.23 6.80 -22.06
N PRO A 42 -10.10 7.01 -22.78
CA PRO A 42 -9.43 5.92 -23.46
C PRO A 42 -9.12 4.83 -22.43
N ARG A 43 -9.62 3.61 -22.68
CA ARG A 43 -9.37 2.47 -21.80
C ARG A 43 -7.86 2.28 -21.72
N ARG A 44 -7.29 2.52 -20.53
CA ARG A 44 -5.86 2.29 -20.27
C ARG A 44 -5.58 0.82 -20.59
N PRO A 45 -4.60 0.50 -21.44
CA PRO A 45 -4.33 -0.89 -21.76
C PRO A 45 -3.84 -1.62 -20.50
N PRO A 46 -4.09 -2.93 -20.39
CA PRO A 46 -3.75 -3.71 -19.20
C PRO A 46 -2.25 -3.64 -18.89
N LEU A 47 -1.90 -3.88 -17.63
CA LEU A 47 -0.50 -4.04 -17.22
C LEU A 47 0.12 -5.21 -18.00
N ARG A 48 1.33 -5.02 -18.52
CA ARG A 48 2.06 -6.02 -19.31
C ARG A 48 3.50 -6.07 -18.82
N PHE A 49 4.11 -7.26 -18.90
CA PHE A 49 5.54 -7.41 -18.73
C PHE A 49 6.29 -6.61 -19.80
N GLY A 50 7.46 -6.08 -19.42
CA GLY A 50 8.37 -5.43 -20.35
C GLY A 50 9.04 -6.43 -21.32
N PRO A 51 9.87 -5.95 -22.26
CA PRO A 51 10.53 -6.78 -23.27
C PRO A 51 11.35 -7.95 -22.72
N GLY A 52 11.81 -7.87 -21.46
CA GLY A 52 12.54 -8.94 -20.76
C GLY A 52 11.67 -9.90 -19.95
N GLY A 53 10.35 -9.90 -20.14
CA GLY A 53 9.44 -10.75 -19.37
C GLY A 53 9.37 -10.39 -17.89
N SER A 54 9.73 -9.15 -17.53
CA SER A 54 9.69 -8.64 -16.15
C SER A 54 8.87 -7.36 -16.03
N PHE A 55 8.25 -7.17 -14.86
CA PHE A 55 7.70 -5.88 -14.46
C PHE A 55 8.12 -5.55 -13.03
N LYS A 56 8.15 -4.26 -12.71
CA LYS A 56 8.52 -3.76 -11.38
C LYS A 56 7.33 -3.11 -10.70
N VAL A 57 7.24 -3.35 -9.40
CA VAL A 57 6.37 -2.63 -8.47
C VAL A 57 7.27 -1.79 -7.58
N ALA A 58 7.01 -0.49 -7.53
CA ALA A 58 7.61 0.38 -6.54
C ALA A 58 6.66 0.49 -5.34
N LEU A 59 7.11 0.00 -4.19
CA LEU A 59 6.37 0.06 -2.93
C LEU A 59 6.88 1.24 -2.11
N PHE A 60 6.06 2.29 -2.04
CA PHE A 60 6.31 3.43 -1.16
C PHE A 60 5.48 3.25 0.12
N ALA A 61 6.15 3.28 1.26
CA ALA A 61 5.52 3.05 2.55
C ALA A 61 5.58 4.31 3.42
N ASP A 62 4.59 4.43 4.31
CA ASP A 62 4.56 5.42 5.39
C ASP A 62 4.75 6.86 4.89
N LEU A 63 3.99 7.28 3.88
CA LEU A 63 4.21 8.58 3.24
C LEU A 63 3.88 9.78 4.15
N HIS A 64 2.89 9.64 5.04
CA HIS A 64 2.40 10.70 5.95
C HIS A 64 2.00 12.01 5.24
N TYR A 65 1.43 11.92 4.03
CA TYR A 65 0.90 13.09 3.32
C TYR A 65 -0.17 13.82 4.14
N GLY A 66 -0.09 15.15 4.18
CA GLY A 66 -1.06 16.00 4.87
C GLY A 66 -0.92 16.04 6.39
N GLU A 67 0.14 15.45 6.95
CA GLU A 67 0.46 15.60 8.37
C GLU A 67 0.71 17.07 8.71
N ASN A 68 0.04 17.59 9.75
CA ASN A 68 0.17 18.98 10.19
C ASN A 68 0.01 20.01 9.04
N ALA A 69 -0.90 19.74 8.10
CA ALA A 69 -1.12 20.55 6.90
C ALA A 69 -1.48 22.02 7.17
N TRP A 70 -1.87 22.37 8.39
CA TRP A 70 -2.14 23.73 8.86
C TRP A 70 -0.88 24.50 9.30
N THR A 71 0.31 23.92 9.17
CA THR A 71 1.61 24.54 9.47
C THR A 71 2.50 24.52 8.23
N ASP A 72 3.57 25.31 8.19
CA ASP A 72 4.54 25.26 7.08
C ASP A 72 5.35 23.95 7.05
N TRP A 73 5.42 23.23 8.17
CA TRP A 73 6.18 21.98 8.27
C TRP A 73 5.55 20.87 7.42
N GLY A 74 4.22 20.71 7.45
CA GLY A 74 3.50 19.64 6.76
C GLY A 74 3.69 19.65 5.24
N PRO A 75 3.33 20.74 4.54
CA PRO A 75 3.55 20.89 3.10
C PRO A 75 5.03 20.74 2.70
N ALA A 76 5.98 21.11 3.57
CA ALA A 76 7.39 20.88 3.32
C ALA A 76 7.77 19.38 3.35
N GLN A 77 7.13 18.57 4.20
CA GLN A 77 7.31 17.11 4.20
C GLN A 77 6.65 16.44 3.00
N ASP A 78 5.46 16.88 2.60
CA ASP A 78 4.79 16.39 1.39
C ASP A 78 5.69 16.61 0.16
N ALA A 79 6.22 17.84 0.00
CA ALA A 79 7.17 18.16 -1.07
C ALA A 79 8.48 17.36 -0.97
N GLY A 80 8.93 17.01 0.23
CA GLY A 80 10.06 16.10 0.43
C GLY A 80 9.75 14.69 -0.05
N SER A 81 8.55 14.19 0.24
CA SER A 81 8.09 12.85 -0.12
C SER A 81 7.93 12.72 -1.64
N ASP A 82 7.41 13.77 -2.30
CA ASP A 82 7.36 13.88 -3.76
C ASP A 82 8.76 13.78 -4.38
N ARG A 83 9.77 14.47 -3.80
CA ARG A 83 11.16 14.40 -4.27
C ARG A 83 11.74 13.00 -4.15
N VAL A 84 11.54 12.33 -3.00
CA VAL A 84 12.02 10.94 -2.80
C VAL A 84 11.38 10.01 -3.81
N MET A 85 10.05 10.08 -3.98
CA MET A 85 9.31 9.23 -4.92
C MET A 85 9.79 9.46 -6.36
N ALA A 86 9.95 10.71 -6.78
CA ALA A 86 10.48 11.06 -8.09
C ALA A 86 11.88 10.49 -8.30
N ALA A 87 12.80 10.69 -7.35
CA ALA A 87 14.18 10.21 -7.43
C ALA A 87 14.26 8.67 -7.54
N VAL A 88 13.45 7.95 -6.76
CA VAL A 88 13.34 6.49 -6.84
C VAL A 88 12.81 6.05 -8.20
N LEU A 89 11.72 6.66 -8.68
CA LEU A 89 11.13 6.30 -9.97
C LEU A 89 12.09 6.58 -11.12
N ASP A 90 12.82 7.70 -11.07
CA ASP A 90 13.83 8.06 -12.05
C ASP A 90 14.99 7.07 -12.07
N ALA A 91 15.47 6.64 -10.89
CA ALA A 91 16.53 5.65 -10.77
C ALA A 91 16.11 4.24 -11.22
N GLU A 92 14.80 3.95 -11.26
CA GLU A 92 14.26 2.65 -11.69
C GLU A 92 13.82 2.58 -13.16
N LYS A 93 13.86 3.72 -13.88
CA LYS A 93 13.68 3.75 -15.33
C LYS A 93 14.81 2.94 -16.01
N PRO A 94 14.51 2.11 -17.03
CA PRO A 94 15.53 1.63 -17.94
C PRO A 94 16.24 2.83 -18.59
N GLY A 95 17.55 2.75 -18.83
CA GLY A 95 18.38 3.81 -19.43
C GLY A 95 17.91 4.34 -20.80
N PRO A 96 18.67 5.24 -21.45
CA PRO A 96 18.13 6.23 -22.39
C PRO A 96 17.68 5.61 -23.72
N VAL A 97 16.40 5.25 -23.81
CA VAL A 97 15.66 5.24 -25.08
C VAL A 97 14.24 5.67 -24.78
N CYS A 98 13.93 6.95 -24.99
CA CYS A 98 12.60 7.43 -25.32
C CYS A 98 12.74 8.80 -26.03
N SER A 99 12.71 8.78 -27.37
CA SER A 99 12.25 9.93 -28.18
C SER A 99 10.91 10.44 -27.63
N PRO A 100 10.50 11.70 -27.87
CA PRO A 100 9.30 12.32 -27.28
C PRO A 100 7.95 11.64 -27.60
N ALA A 101 7.95 10.47 -28.25
CA ALA A 101 6.78 9.66 -28.59
C ALA A 101 6.64 8.35 -27.79
N CYS A 102 7.59 7.98 -26.90
CA CYS A 102 7.49 6.72 -26.14
C CYS A 102 6.84 6.94 -24.76
N SER A 103 5.76 6.19 -24.50
CA SER A 103 5.13 6.13 -23.18
C SER A 103 6.09 5.56 -22.13
N PRO A 104 6.14 6.11 -20.90
CA PRO A 104 7.06 5.64 -19.87
C PRO A 104 6.81 4.16 -19.53
N PRO A 105 7.86 3.40 -19.17
CA PRO A 105 7.70 2.05 -18.64
C PRO A 105 6.79 2.11 -17.41
N ARG A 106 5.81 1.20 -17.38
CA ARG A 106 4.68 1.25 -16.46
C ARG A 106 5.07 0.66 -15.12
N SER A 107 5.63 1.47 -14.24
CA SER A 107 5.67 1.14 -12.81
C SER A 107 4.26 1.29 -12.24
N ALA A 108 3.74 0.24 -11.59
CA ALA A 108 2.53 0.37 -10.79
C ALA A 108 2.92 1.07 -9.48
N LEU A 109 2.38 2.27 -9.26
CA LEU A 109 2.49 2.99 -8.00
C LEU A 109 1.51 2.34 -7.01
N LEU A 110 2.04 1.71 -5.95
CA LEU A 110 1.22 1.15 -4.88
C LEU A 110 1.36 2.01 -3.62
N VAL A 111 0.29 2.72 -3.28
CA VAL A 111 0.10 3.35 -1.96
C VAL A 111 -0.64 2.34 -1.09
N LEU A 112 -0.14 2.08 0.11
CA LEU A 112 -0.50 0.95 0.95
C LEU A 112 -1.93 1.05 1.55
N LEU A 113 -2.94 0.76 0.74
CA LEU A 113 -4.26 0.28 1.13
C LEU A 113 -4.36 -1.14 0.58
N ILE A 114 -4.75 -2.13 1.41
CA ILE A 114 -4.73 -3.58 1.14
C ILE A 114 -4.87 -3.89 -0.36
N LEU A 115 -3.77 -4.30 -0.99
CA LEU A 115 -3.74 -4.62 -2.40
C LEU A 115 -3.11 -5.99 -2.56
N VAL A 116 -3.80 -6.88 -3.27
CA VAL A 116 -3.28 -8.20 -3.65
C VAL A 116 -2.91 -8.11 -5.12
N CYS A 117 -1.62 -8.17 -5.43
CA CYS A 117 -1.17 -8.21 -6.81
C CYS A 117 -1.28 -9.66 -7.33
N ARG A 118 -2.17 -9.90 -8.30
CA ARG A 118 -2.31 -11.18 -9.00
C ARG A 118 -1.65 -11.11 -10.38
N CYS A 119 -0.61 -11.90 -10.61
CA CYS A 119 -0.02 -12.09 -11.94
C CYS A 119 -0.65 -13.29 -12.65
N CYS A 120 -1.43 -13.07 -13.71
CA CYS A 120 -1.93 -14.15 -14.54
C CYS A 120 -0.84 -14.59 -15.53
N CYS A 121 -0.19 -15.72 -15.28
CA CYS A 121 0.75 -16.34 -16.23
C CYS A 121 0.31 -17.79 -16.49
N CYS A 122 -0.55 -18.02 -17.49
CA CYS A 122 -0.88 -19.38 -17.91
C CYS A 122 -0.77 -19.50 -19.44
N VAL A 123 0.29 -20.15 -19.92
CA VAL A 123 0.35 -20.79 -21.24
C VAL A 123 1.14 -22.11 -21.09
N HIS A 124 0.45 -23.22 -21.39
CA HIS A 124 0.88 -24.62 -21.51
C HIS A 124 0.91 -25.55 -20.26
N PHE A 125 -0.06 -26.48 -20.30
CA PHE A 125 -0.25 -27.84 -19.76
C PHE A 125 0.41 -28.35 -18.45
N HIS A 126 -0.48 -28.89 -17.60
CA HIS A 126 -0.35 -29.95 -16.58
C HIS A 126 -0.03 -29.64 -15.11
N GLU A 127 0.24 -28.40 -14.71
CA GLU A 127 0.25 -28.01 -13.28
C GLU A 127 -0.85 -26.97 -13.01
N PRO A 128 -1.58 -27.04 -11.87
CA PRO A 128 -2.55 -26.00 -11.54
C PRO A 128 -1.80 -24.66 -11.47
N CYS A 129 -2.08 -23.78 -12.43
CA CYS A 129 -1.53 -22.44 -12.57
C CYS A 129 -1.78 -21.64 -11.27
N ARG A 130 -0.88 -21.74 -10.30
CA ARG A 130 -0.96 -20.99 -9.05
C ARG A 130 -0.30 -19.65 -9.27
N ILE A 131 -1.15 -18.64 -9.43
CA ILE A 131 -0.75 -17.24 -9.45
C ILE A 131 0.03 -16.96 -8.16
N PRO A 132 1.31 -16.58 -8.24
CA PRO A 132 2.07 -16.16 -7.07
C PRO A 132 1.50 -14.84 -6.55
N GLU A 133 1.40 -14.75 -5.23
CA GLU A 133 0.71 -13.67 -4.53
C GLU A 133 1.68 -12.92 -3.62
N LEU A 134 1.71 -11.60 -3.80
CA LEU A 134 2.37 -10.66 -2.91
C LEU A 134 1.29 -9.88 -2.16
N ILE A 135 1.42 -9.82 -0.85
CA ILE A 135 0.46 -9.17 0.03
C ILE A 135 1.10 -7.91 0.59
N PHE A 136 0.33 -6.83 0.56
CA PHE A 136 0.75 -5.56 1.10
C PHE A 136 -0.27 -5.16 2.19
N TRP A 137 0.17 -5.10 3.45
CA TRP A 137 -0.65 -4.71 4.60
C TRP A 137 0.10 -3.68 5.44
N HIS A 138 -0.56 -2.71 6.07
CA HIS A 138 0.18 -1.60 6.68
C HIS A 138 0.86 -1.97 8.00
N ILE A 139 0.09 -2.52 8.95
CA ILE A 139 0.57 -2.82 10.30
C ILE A 139 1.02 -4.29 10.36
N PRO A 140 2.22 -4.60 10.89
CA PRO A 140 2.72 -5.97 10.99
C PRO A 140 1.87 -6.81 11.95
N SER A 141 1.77 -8.13 11.71
CA SER A 141 1.26 -9.05 12.73
C SER A 141 2.32 -9.45 13.75
N THR A 142 1.86 -10.15 14.78
CA THR A 142 2.72 -10.79 15.77
C THR A 142 3.68 -11.83 15.16
N ALA A 143 3.44 -12.32 13.94
CA ALA A 143 4.40 -13.16 13.23
C ALA A 143 5.73 -12.43 12.94
N TYR A 144 5.69 -11.12 12.71
CA TYR A 144 6.90 -10.32 12.48
C TYR A 144 7.80 -10.28 13.72
N VAL A 145 7.22 -10.23 14.92
CA VAL A 145 7.99 -10.27 16.18
C VAL A 145 8.79 -11.57 16.30
N LYS A 146 8.25 -12.69 15.80
CA LYS A 146 8.90 -14.01 15.90
C LYS A 146 10.15 -14.13 15.03
N VAL A 147 10.18 -13.43 13.89
CA VAL A 147 11.26 -13.52 12.90
C VAL A 147 12.20 -12.32 12.92
N ALA A 148 11.82 -11.24 13.60
CA ALA A 148 12.59 -10.00 13.64
C ALA A 148 14.01 -10.24 14.16
N PRO A 149 15.04 -9.66 13.52
CA PRO A 149 16.35 -9.55 14.13
C PRO A 149 16.23 -8.78 15.46
N LYS A 150 17.10 -9.07 16.43
CA LYS A 150 17.11 -8.35 17.72
C LYS A 150 17.17 -6.85 17.47
N ALA A 151 16.25 -6.09 18.06
CA ALA A 151 16.17 -4.65 17.81
C ALA A 151 17.53 -3.98 18.05
N LYS A 152 17.88 -3.03 17.16
CA LYS A 152 19.14 -2.28 17.18
C LYS A 152 20.39 -3.13 16.93
N SER A 153 20.26 -4.42 16.59
CA SER A 153 21.37 -5.24 16.14
C SER A 153 21.56 -5.19 14.63
N GLU A 154 22.74 -5.62 14.17
CA GLU A 154 23.00 -5.92 12.77
C GLU A 154 22.03 -6.99 12.25
N ILE A 155 21.55 -6.81 11.02
CA ILE A 155 20.73 -7.80 10.32
C ILE A 155 21.68 -8.85 9.73
N ARG A 156 21.46 -10.11 10.07
CA ARG A 156 22.27 -11.24 9.59
C ARG A 156 21.41 -12.22 8.82
N LYS A 157 22.05 -12.99 7.94
CA LYS A 157 21.42 -14.09 7.23
C LYS A 157 20.71 -15.02 8.23
N PRO A 158 19.51 -15.54 7.90
CA PRO A 158 18.88 -15.50 6.58
C PRO A 158 18.08 -14.22 6.27
N CYS A 159 18.00 -13.26 7.21
CA CYS A 159 17.35 -11.99 6.95
C CYS A 159 18.22 -11.07 6.08
N VAL A 160 17.57 -10.19 5.33
CA VAL A 160 18.21 -9.20 4.44
C VAL A 160 17.53 -7.86 4.63
N GLY A 161 18.29 -6.79 4.87
CA GLY A 161 17.80 -5.43 5.07
C GLY A 161 18.94 -4.49 5.40
N SER A 162 18.66 -3.27 5.87
CA SER A 162 19.72 -2.29 6.20
C SER A 162 19.47 -1.46 7.47
N ILE A 163 18.24 -1.40 7.96
CA ILE A 163 17.76 -0.63 9.09
C ILE A 163 16.94 -1.57 9.99
N ASN A 164 17.39 -1.66 11.24
CA ASN A 164 16.71 -2.39 12.30
C ASN A 164 16.90 -1.65 13.62
N LYS A 165 16.31 -0.46 13.74
CA LYS A 165 16.63 0.51 14.80
C LYS A 165 15.59 0.57 15.92
N GLU A 166 14.55 -0.23 15.82
CA GLU A 166 13.45 -0.29 16.79
C GLU A 166 12.88 -1.70 16.90
N ASP A 167 12.05 -1.90 17.91
CA ASP A 167 11.26 -3.11 18.07
C ASP A 167 10.07 -3.09 17.09
N VAL A 168 9.66 -4.28 16.64
CA VAL A 168 8.44 -4.43 15.85
C VAL A 168 7.24 -3.99 16.68
N ALA A 169 6.40 -3.11 16.12
CA ALA A 169 5.13 -2.69 16.71
C ALA A 169 3.97 -3.40 15.99
N PRO A 170 3.60 -4.63 16.41
CA PRO A 170 2.57 -5.38 15.72
C PRO A 170 1.16 -4.88 16.08
N GLN A 171 0.20 -5.14 15.19
CA GLN A 171 -1.20 -5.12 15.55
C GLN A 171 -1.47 -6.12 16.69
N ALA A 172 -2.41 -5.76 17.59
CA ALA A 172 -2.69 -6.56 18.78
C ALA A 172 -3.18 -7.98 18.46
N ALA A 173 -3.99 -8.13 17.41
CA ALA A 173 -4.49 -9.41 16.93
C ALA A 173 -4.90 -9.34 15.46
N GLU A 174 -4.85 -10.48 14.77
CA GLU A 174 -5.27 -10.63 13.37
C GLU A 174 -6.26 -11.79 13.16
N TRP A 175 -6.71 -12.40 14.26
CA TRP A 175 -7.75 -13.45 14.32
C TRP A 175 -7.64 -14.56 13.25
N GLY A 176 -6.42 -15.08 13.03
CA GLY A 176 -6.17 -16.23 12.17
C GLY A 176 -5.79 -15.91 10.71
N MET A 177 -5.63 -14.63 10.35
CA MET A 177 -5.20 -14.26 9.00
C MET A 177 -3.84 -14.88 8.63
N MET A 178 -2.79 -14.73 9.45
CA MET A 178 -1.51 -15.39 9.17
C MET A 178 -1.62 -16.92 9.11
N ASP A 179 -2.49 -17.56 9.90
CA ASP A 179 -2.69 -19.02 9.82
C ASP A 179 -3.29 -19.43 8.47
N ALA A 180 -4.20 -18.62 7.92
CA ALA A 180 -4.76 -18.83 6.59
C ALA A 180 -3.72 -18.59 5.49
N LEU A 181 -2.89 -17.56 5.63
CA LEU A 181 -1.83 -17.24 4.66
C LEU A 181 -0.71 -18.28 4.67
N ALA A 182 -0.29 -18.75 5.86
CA ALA A 182 0.75 -19.78 6.01
C ALA A 182 0.41 -21.10 5.32
N LYS A 183 -0.89 -21.43 5.23
CA LYS A 183 -1.40 -22.61 4.53
C LYS A 183 -1.51 -22.42 3.01
N ARG A 184 -1.21 -21.22 2.49
CA ARG A 184 -1.45 -20.85 1.10
C ARG A 184 -0.11 -20.78 0.32
N PRO A 185 0.30 -21.85 -0.39
CA PRO A 185 1.63 -21.93 -1.02
C PRO A 185 1.87 -20.94 -2.18
N SER A 186 0.80 -20.30 -2.67
CA SER A 186 0.87 -19.21 -3.65
C SER A 186 1.40 -17.92 -3.05
N VAL A 187 1.28 -17.70 -1.73
CA VAL A 187 1.80 -16.49 -1.07
C VAL A 187 3.31 -16.57 -0.98
N LYS A 188 4.01 -15.61 -1.59
CA LYS A 188 5.48 -15.57 -1.62
C LYS A 188 6.06 -14.62 -0.59
N ALA A 189 5.41 -13.47 -0.41
CA ALA A 189 5.83 -12.51 0.59
C ALA A 189 4.67 -11.62 1.04
N ILE A 190 4.83 -11.10 2.26
CA ILE A 190 3.97 -10.09 2.86
C ILE A 190 4.86 -8.88 3.18
N PHE A 191 4.44 -7.69 2.75
CA PHE A 191 5.15 -6.43 2.98
C PHE A 191 4.36 -5.50 3.90
N VAL A 192 5.03 -4.89 4.89
CA VAL A 192 4.50 -3.92 5.87
C VAL A 192 5.16 -2.55 5.79
N GLY A 193 4.53 -1.55 6.37
CA GLY A 193 5.19 -0.31 6.78
C GLY A 193 5.12 -0.18 8.31
N HIS A 194 4.55 0.93 8.78
CA HIS A 194 4.25 1.28 10.17
C HIS A 194 5.48 1.61 11.03
N ASN A 195 6.49 0.74 11.04
CA ASN A 195 7.75 0.96 11.73
C ASN A 195 8.76 1.65 10.81
N HIS A 196 8.98 2.95 11.02
CA HIS A 196 9.81 3.76 10.13
C HIS A 196 11.31 3.42 10.22
N GLY A 197 11.71 2.78 11.32
CA GLY A 197 13.08 2.36 11.61
C GLY A 197 13.39 0.92 11.23
N LEU A 198 12.57 0.28 10.37
CA LEU A 198 12.74 -1.10 9.91
C LEU A 198 12.66 -1.20 8.37
N ASP A 199 13.49 -2.03 7.74
CA ASP A 199 13.45 -2.27 6.28
C ASP A 199 14.01 -3.64 5.85
N TRP A 200 13.66 -4.70 6.57
CA TRP A 200 14.22 -6.03 6.35
C TRP A 200 13.18 -7.03 5.88
N CYS A 201 13.64 -8.07 5.18
CA CYS A 201 12.90 -9.29 4.85
C CYS A 201 13.51 -10.48 5.59
N CYS A 202 12.67 -11.27 6.27
CA CYS A 202 13.07 -12.51 6.94
C CYS A 202 12.19 -13.69 6.49
N PRO A 203 12.75 -14.92 6.40
CA PRO A 203 11.95 -16.11 6.12
C PRO A 203 10.94 -16.40 7.23
N TYR A 204 9.76 -16.86 6.83
CA TYR A 204 8.69 -17.32 7.73
C TYR A 204 7.93 -18.46 7.06
N GLU A 205 8.00 -19.66 7.63
CA GLU A 205 7.41 -20.87 7.03
C GLU A 205 7.84 -21.07 5.57
N LYS A 206 6.90 -20.96 4.61
CA LYS A 206 7.12 -21.06 3.16
C LYS A 206 6.95 -19.71 2.45
N MET A 207 7.18 -18.60 3.15
CA MET A 207 7.07 -17.24 2.62
C MET A 207 8.08 -16.29 3.28
N TRP A 208 8.03 -15.02 2.88
CA TRP A 208 8.85 -13.94 3.45
C TRP A 208 7.99 -12.88 4.13
N LEU A 209 8.45 -12.38 5.27
CA LEU A 209 7.87 -11.23 5.95
C LEU A 209 8.83 -10.05 5.82
N CYS A 210 8.35 -8.92 5.29
CA CYS A 210 9.18 -7.81 4.88
C CYS A 210 8.67 -6.47 5.43
N PHE A 211 9.52 -5.72 6.11
CA PHE A 211 9.34 -4.28 6.28
C PHE A 211 9.78 -3.55 5.01
N ALA A 212 8.85 -2.78 4.46
CA ALA A 212 9.12 -1.86 3.37
C ALA A 212 9.83 -0.62 3.89
N ARG A 213 10.70 -0.04 3.06
CA ARG A 213 11.40 1.18 3.44
C ARG A 213 10.42 2.34 3.60
N HIS A 214 10.51 3.05 4.73
CA HIS A 214 9.89 4.36 4.94
C HIS A 214 10.31 5.36 3.86
N THR A 215 9.33 5.76 3.04
CA THR A 215 9.51 6.72 1.95
C THR A 215 9.23 8.15 2.41
N GLY A 216 8.19 8.32 3.24
CA GLY A 216 7.68 9.63 3.63
C GLY A 216 8.70 10.49 4.37
N CYS A 217 8.63 11.80 4.18
CA CYS A 217 9.38 12.74 5.00
C CYS A 217 8.63 13.09 6.30
N GLY A 218 7.31 12.86 6.36
CA GLY A 218 6.52 12.93 7.59
C GLY A 218 6.71 11.71 8.49
N GLY A 219 5.95 11.68 9.58
CA GLY A 219 6.06 10.70 10.64
C GLY A 219 7.33 10.87 11.49
N TYR A 220 7.67 9.84 12.26
CA TYR A 220 8.84 9.88 13.15
C TYR A 220 10.11 9.36 12.48
N GLY A 221 11.26 9.79 13.01
CA GLY A 221 12.59 9.33 12.62
C GLY A 221 13.18 10.01 11.38
N ASN A 222 14.50 10.07 11.32
CA ASN A 222 15.26 10.79 10.27
C ASN A 222 16.14 9.86 9.40
N TRP A 223 15.82 8.57 9.36
CA TRP A 223 16.60 7.59 8.59
C TRP A 223 16.57 7.88 7.07
N PRO A 224 17.63 7.49 6.34
CA PRO A 224 17.69 7.68 4.89
C PRO A 224 16.47 7.15 4.14
N ARG A 225 15.91 7.97 3.26
CA ARG A 225 14.67 7.67 2.54
C ARG A 225 14.91 6.87 1.26
N GLY A 226 13.88 6.14 0.86
CA GLY A 226 13.90 5.26 -0.31
C GLY A 226 12.60 4.48 -0.44
N ALA A 227 12.63 3.42 -1.23
CA ALA A 227 11.49 2.53 -1.45
C ALA A 227 11.94 1.08 -1.61
N SER A 228 11.01 0.16 -1.40
CA SER A 228 11.20 -1.24 -1.76
C SER A 228 10.76 -1.45 -3.20
N ILE A 229 11.63 -2.01 -4.02
CA ILE A 229 11.33 -2.35 -5.42
C ILE A 229 11.21 -3.85 -5.53
N ILE A 230 10.12 -4.29 -6.16
CA ILE A 230 9.83 -5.70 -6.37
C ILE A 230 9.79 -5.95 -7.86
N GLN A 231 10.71 -6.79 -8.35
CA GLN A 231 10.70 -7.25 -9.72
C GLN A 231 10.12 -8.65 -9.79
N ILE A 232 9.13 -8.81 -10.67
CA ILE A 232 8.53 -10.09 -11.00
C ILE A 232 8.93 -10.44 -12.42
N THR A 233 9.51 -11.62 -12.60
CA THR A 233 9.86 -12.20 -13.89
C THR A 233 8.93 -13.37 -14.16
N GLU A 234 8.38 -13.47 -15.37
CA GLU A 234 7.40 -14.49 -15.73
C GLU A 234 8.05 -15.87 -15.95
N ASN A 235 9.15 -15.94 -16.72
CA ASN A 235 9.73 -17.20 -17.17
C ASN A 235 11.28 -17.22 -17.13
N PRO A 236 11.91 -18.02 -16.25
CA PRO A 236 11.29 -18.74 -15.14
C PRO A 236 10.69 -17.76 -14.11
N PHE A 237 9.63 -18.17 -13.43
CA PHE A 237 9.00 -17.31 -12.43
C PHE A 237 10.00 -17.00 -11.31
N SER A 238 10.21 -15.71 -11.06
CA SER A 238 11.01 -15.25 -9.92
C SER A 238 10.48 -13.93 -9.38
N THR A 239 10.63 -13.75 -8.07
CA THR A 239 10.38 -12.47 -7.41
C THR A 239 11.62 -12.06 -6.66
N VAL A 240 12.17 -10.91 -7.02
CA VAL A 240 13.34 -10.32 -6.37
C VAL A 240 12.95 -8.97 -5.81
N SER A 241 13.33 -8.69 -4.58
CA SER A 241 13.13 -7.39 -3.92
C SER A 241 14.48 -6.77 -3.59
N TRP A 242 14.56 -5.44 -3.66
CA TRP A 242 15.69 -4.64 -3.18
C TRP A 242 15.22 -3.30 -2.65
N ILE A 243 16.13 -2.57 -2.01
CA ILE A 243 15.88 -1.20 -1.59
C ILE A 243 16.53 -0.25 -2.61
N ARG A 244 15.73 0.70 -3.11
CA ARG A 244 16.21 1.86 -3.88
C ARG A 244 16.20 3.09 -3.00
N MET A 245 17.36 3.70 -2.83
CA MET A 245 17.54 4.92 -2.05
C MET A 245 17.21 6.17 -2.87
N GLU A 246 16.85 7.26 -2.18
CA GLU A 246 16.70 8.60 -2.78
C GLU A 246 17.95 9.04 -3.54
N ASN A 247 19.15 8.75 -3.03
CA ASN A 247 20.42 9.06 -3.69
C ASN A 247 20.74 8.13 -4.89
N GLY A 248 19.79 7.28 -5.31
CA GLY A 248 19.95 6.35 -6.41
C GLY A 248 20.71 5.07 -6.08
N THR A 249 21.27 4.90 -4.87
CA THR A 249 21.94 3.64 -4.50
C THR A 249 20.95 2.48 -4.35
N LYS A 250 21.42 1.26 -4.65
CA LYS A 250 20.67 0.01 -4.54
C LYS A 250 21.38 -0.92 -3.56
N HIS A 251 20.63 -1.56 -2.67
CA HIS A 251 21.16 -2.58 -1.78
C HIS A 251 20.06 -3.55 -1.29
N SER A 252 20.46 -4.51 -0.44
CA SER A 252 19.55 -5.45 0.24
C SER A 252 18.73 -6.32 -0.74
N ASP A 253 19.36 -6.77 -1.82
CA ASP A 253 18.76 -7.72 -2.76
C ASP A 253 18.39 -9.06 -2.09
N VAL A 254 17.15 -9.49 -2.29
CA VAL A 254 16.63 -10.76 -1.77
C VAL A 254 15.74 -11.45 -2.81
N THR A 255 15.93 -12.75 -3.00
CA THR A 255 15.02 -13.59 -3.80
C THR A 255 13.94 -14.14 -2.88
N LEU A 256 12.68 -13.81 -3.16
CA LEU A 256 11.51 -14.19 -2.35
C LEU A 256 11.01 -15.58 -2.77
N SER A 257 11.87 -16.59 -2.60
CA SER A 257 11.53 -17.98 -2.85
C SER A 257 10.97 -18.65 -1.60
N SER A 258 9.93 -19.45 -1.79
CA SER A 258 9.31 -20.34 -0.80
C SER A 258 10.02 -21.68 -0.71
#